data_AF-A0A1B0D7A6-F1
#
_entry.id   AF-A0A1B0D7A6-F1
#
_cell.length_a   1.000
_cell.length_b   1.000
_cell.length_c   1.000
_cell.angle_alpha   90.00
_cell.angle_beta   90.00
_cell.angle_gamma   90.00
#
_symmetry.space_group_name_H-M   'P 1'
#
loop_
_entity.id
_entity.type
_entity.pdbx_description
1 polymer ?
#
loop_
_entity_poly.entity_id
_entity_poly.type
_entity_poly.pdbx_seq_one_letter_code
_entity_poly.pdbx_strand_id
1 'polypeptide(L)'
;MIHRMGSVEPLRGVLYADPKFASGFRIFGQLTLTFRYGRDDEEVMGLRFCNEAIIALKQICPKVETDGDPKEDLTPLQYPQ
;
A
#
# COMPACT_ATOMS: atom_id res chain seq x y z
N MET A 1 -7.42 -1.78 -9.04
CA MET A 1 -8.48 -2.16 -8.08
C MET A 1 -9.80 -1.97 -8.79
N ILE A 2 -10.55 -3.04 -9.04
CA ILE A 2 -11.87 -2.95 -9.66
C ILE A 2 -12.92 -3.04 -8.55
N HIS A 3 -13.89 -2.14 -8.56
CA HIS A 3 -15.05 -2.20 -7.69
C HIS A 3 -16.27 -2.69 -8.47
N ARG A 4 -17.00 -3.67 -7.94
CA ARG A 4 -18.26 -4.15 -8.51
C ARG A 4 -19.25 -4.42 -7.38
N MET A 5 -20.44 -3.81 -7.47
CA MET A 5 -21.61 -3.95 -6.57
C MET A 5 -21.37 -4.80 -5.31
N GLY A 6 -20.89 -4.14 -4.25
CA GLY A 6 -20.71 -4.76 -2.93
C GLY A 6 -19.36 -5.43 -2.68
N SER A 7 -18.47 -5.52 -3.67
CA SER A 7 -17.13 -6.09 -3.51
C SER A 7 -16.04 -5.18 -4.06
N VAL A 8 -14.90 -5.16 -3.38
CA VAL A 8 -13.67 -4.49 -3.79
C VAL A 8 -12.61 -5.56 -3.98
N GLU A 9 -11.98 -5.60 -5.15
CA GLU A 9 -10.86 -6.51 -5.36
C GLU A 9 -9.67 -6.13 -4.47
N PRO A 10 -9.00 -7.08 -3.80
CA PRO A 10 -7.83 -6.79 -3.00
C PRO A 10 -6.69 -6.23 -3.87
N LEU A 11 -5.95 -5.26 -3.34
CA LEU A 11 -4.72 -4.81 -3.97
C LEU A 11 -3.64 -5.89 -3.82
N ARG A 12 -3.14 -6.40 -4.95
CA ARG A 12 -2.12 -7.45 -4.99
C ARG A 12 -0.88 -6.94 -5.69
N GLY A 13 0.28 -7.28 -5.14
CA GLY A 13 1.57 -6.87 -5.68
C GLY A 13 2.72 -7.65 -5.04
N VAL A 14 3.90 -7.48 -5.62
CA VAL A 14 5.18 -7.96 -5.09
C VAL A 14 6.13 -6.78 -4.96
N LEU A 15 6.93 -6.77 -3.91
CA LEU A 15 8.01 -5.81 -3.72
C LEU A 15 9.32 -6.58 -3.68
N TYR A 16 10.25 -6.21 -4.55
CA TYR A 16 11.63 -6.65 -4.46
C TYR A 16 12.43 -5.61 -3.69
N ALA A 17 13.03 -6.02 -2.57
CA ALA A 17 13.95 -5.19 -1.81
C ALA A 17 15.33 -5.84 -1.86
N ASP A 18 16.32 -5.10 -2.37
CA ASP A 18 17.71 -5.57 -2.39
C ASP A 18 18.19 -5.76 -0.93
N PRO A 19 18.59 -6.99 -0.53
CA PRO A 19 19.04 -7.28 0.82
C PRO A 19 20.19 -6.38 1.30
N LYS A 20 21.04 -5.89 0.38
CA LYS A 20 22.16 -5.00 0.72
C LYS A 20 21.70 -3.65 1.30
N PHE A 21 20.53 -3.18 0.87
CA PHE A 21 19.95 -1.91 1.30
C PHE A 21 18.82 -2.09 2.31
N ALA A 22 18.17 -3.25 2.33
CA ALA A 22 17.08 -3.56 3.25
C ALA A 22 17.57 -4.05 4.63
N SER A 23 18.83 -4.49 4.75
CA SER A 23 19.39 -4.96 6.01
C SER A 23 19.32 -3.87 7.08
N GLY A 24 18.71 -4.21 8.22
CA GLY A 24 18.54 -3.28 9.35
C GLY A 24 17.34 -2.33 9.25
N PHE A 25 16.59 -2.34 8.15
CA PHE A 25 15.41 -1.49 7.97
C PHE A 25 14.10 -2.27 8.11
N ARG A 26 13.07 -1.56 8.59
CA ARG A 26 11.68 -2.03 8.51
C ARG A 26 11.02 -1.39 7.30
N ILE A 27 10.50 -2.22 6.41
CA ILE A 27 9.81 -1.79 5.20
C ILE A 27 8.31 -1.86 5.47
N PHE A 28 7.60 -0.77 5.19
CA PHE A 28 6.15 -0.68 5.32
C PHE A 28 5.51 -0.35 3.97
N GLY A 29 4.36 -0.96 3.70
CA GLY A 29 3.47 -0.55 2.62
C GLY A 29 2.31 0.25 3.21
N GLN A 30 2.00 1.39 2.61
CA GLN A 30 0.86 2.23 2.98
C GLN A 30 -0.06 2.42 1.79
N LEU A 31 -1.36 2.21 2.01
CA LEU A 31 -2.41 2.61 1.09
C LEU A 31 -3.08 3.87 1.63
N THR A 32 -2.91 4.98 0.91
CA THR A 32 -3.50 6.28 1.25
C THR A 32 -4.53 6.67 0.22
N LEU A 33 -5.69 7.11 0.69
CA LEU A 33 -6.69 7.78 -0.12
C LEU A 33 -6.53 9.29 0.06
N THR A 34 -6.29 10.00 -1.03
CA THR A 34 -6.14 11.46 -1.02
C THR A 34 -7.36 12.10 -1.68
N PHE A 35 -8.12 12.87 -0.91
CA PHE A 35 -9.24 13.69 -1.38
C PHE A 35 -8.71 15.07 -1.74
N ARG A 36 -8.51 15.34 -3.03
CA ARG A 36 -8.10 16.66 -3.51
C ARG A 36 -9.31 17.56 -3.70
N TYR A 37 -9.19 18.81 -3.26
CA TYR A 37 -10.18 19.87 -3.39
C TYR A 37 -9.58 21.01 -4.23
N GLY A 38 -10.42 21.74 -4.97
CA GLY A 38 -9.95 22.81 -5.87
C GLY A 38 -9.61 22.32 -7.28
N ARG A 39 -9.19 23.23 -8.16
CA ARG A 39 -8.73 22.90 -9.52
C ARG A 39 -7.22 22.63 -9.53
N ASP A 40 -6.73 21.86 -10.50
CA ASP A 40 -5.30 21.50 -10.61
C ASP A 40 -4.36 22.72 -10.69
N ASP A 41 -4.87 23.89 -11.12
CA ASP A 41 -4.17 25.16 -11.25
C ASP A 41 -4.28 26.08 -10.01
N GLU A 42 -5.04 25.69 -8.98
CA GLU A 42 -5.24 26.46 -7.74
C GLU A 42 -4.32 26.02 -6.59
N GLU A 43 -3.55 24.93 -6.74
CA GLU A 43 -2.43 24.61 -5.84
C GLU A 43 -1.28 25.60 -6.06
N VAL A 44 -1.45 26.82 -5.56
CA VAL A 44 -0.45 27.88 -5.61
C VAL A 44 0.03 28.20 -4.19
N MET A 45 1.32 28.51 -4.04
CA MET A 45 1.94 29.03 -2.81
C MET A 45 2.19 28.03 -1.65
N GLY A 46 2.23 26.72 -1.91
CA GLY A 46 2.59 25.72 -0.89
C GLY A 46 1.45 25.32 0.05
N LEU A 47 0.21 25.69 -0.27
CA LEU A 47 -1.00 25.19 0.39
C LEU A 47 -1.45 23.88 -0.27
N ARG A 48 -1.64 22.85 0.54
CA ARG A 48 -2.15 21.55 0.09
C ARG A 48 -3.64 21.47 0.36
N PHE A 49 -4.46 21.53 -0.68
CA PHE A 49 -5.92 21.39 -0.56
C PHE A 49 -6.33 19.93 -0.70
N CYS A 50 -5.87 19.10 0.23
CA CYS A 50 -6.34 17.72 0.28
C CYS A 50 -6.48 17.20 1.70
N ASN A 51 -7.42 16.28 1.86
CA ASN A 51 -7.48 15.43 3.04
C ASN A 51 -6.89 14.05 2.69
N GLU A 52 -6.15 13.47 3.61
CA GLU A 52 -5.57 12.13 3.44
C GLU A 52 -6.13 11.18 4.48
N ALA A 53 -6.60 10.03 4.02
CA ALA A 53 -6.99 8.92 4.87
C ALA A 53 -6.02 7.75 4.63
N ILE A 54 -5.35 7.30 5.69
CA ILE A 54 -4.58 6.05 5.65
C ILE A 54 -5.58 4.90 5.74
N ILE A 55 -5.73 4.17 4.64
CA ILE A 55 -6.66 3.04 4.53
C ILE A 55 -6.03 1.77 5.09
N ALA A 56 -4.72 1.57 4.83
CA ALA A 56 -3.98 0.44 5.35
C ALA A 56 -2.50 0.81 5.55
N LEU A 57 -1.89 0.24 6.57
CA LEU A 57 -0.45 0.30 6.83
C LEU A 57 0.00 -1.08 7.31
N LYS A 58 0.94 -1.70 6.58
CA LYS A 58 1.43 -3.06 6.90
C LYS A 58 2.96 -3.10 6.83
N GLN A 59 3.58 -3.77 7.78
CA GLN A 59 5.01 -4.08 7.70
C GLN A 59 5.23 -5.24 6.72
N ILE A 60 6.05 -5.01 5.70
CA ILE A 60 6.37 -5.97 4.64
C ILE A 60 7.65 -6.75 4.99
N CYS A 61 8.65 -6.06 5.55
CA CYS A 61 9.94 -6.64 5.94
C CYS A 61 10.45 -6.02 7.26
N PRO A 62 11.02 -6.80 8.19
CA PRO A 62 10.90 -8.26 8.27
C PRO A 62 9.42 -8.65 8.42
N LYS A 63 9.03 -9.81 7.89
CA LYS A 63 7.67 -10.33 8.06
C LYS A 63 7.44 -10.60 9.55
N VAL A 64 6.45 -9.95 10.13
CA VAL A 64 5.99 -10.23 11.50
C VAL A 64 4.85 -11.22 11.36
N GLU A 65 5.14 -12.51 11.54
CA GLU A 65 4.08 -13.52 11.62
C GLU A 65 3.32 -13.28 12.92
N THR A 66 2.04 -12.93 12.80
CA THR A 66 1.14 -12.76 13.94
C THR A 66 0.22 -13.98 13.96
N ASP A 67 -0.07 -14.58 15.12
CA ASP A 67 -0.79 -15.88 15.25
C ASP A 67 -2.22 -15.92 14.66
N GLY A 68 -2.70 -14.82 14.07
CA GLY A 68 -3.98 -14.71 13.37
C GLY A 68 -3.89 -14.21 11.93
N ASP A 69 -2.70 -14.01 11.36
CA ASP A 69 -2.59 -13.60 9.96
C ASP A 69 -3.05 -14.78 9.09
N PRO A 70 -4.11 -14.61 8.27
CA PRO A 70 -4.48 -15.63 7.31
C PRO A 70 -3.26 -15.88 6.42
N LYS A 71 -2.89 -17.15 6.23
CA LYS A 71 -1.94 -17.52 5.18
C LYS A 71 -2.57 -17.09 3.86
N GLU A 72 -2.27 -15.86 3.43
CA GLU A 72 -2.84 -15.29 2.22
C GLU A 72 -2.42 -16.19 1.06
N ASP A 73 -3.41 -16.78 0.39
CA ASP A 73 -3.17 -17.59 -0.80
C ASP A 73 -2.46 -16.73 -1.84
N LEU A 74 -1.20 -17.06 -2.10
CA LEU A 74 -0.38 -16.34 -3.07
C LEU A 74 -1.04 -16.43 -4.43
N THR A 75 -1.14 -15.28 -5.10
CA THR A 75 -1.56 -15.29 -6.50
C THR A 75 -0.50 -15.90 -7.40
N PRO A 76 -0.89 -16.39 -8.60
CA PRO A 76 0.04 -16.79 -9.65
C PRO A 76 1.18 -15.78 -9.90
N LEU A 77 0.88 -14.47 -9.82
CA LEU A 77 1.86 -13.39 -9.97
C LEU A 77 2.87 -13.29 -8.82
N GLN A 78 2.51 -13.77 -7.63
CA GLN A 78 3.33 -13.69 -6.42
C GLN A 78 4.22 -14.92 -6.21
N TYR A 79 4.08 -15.96 -7.02
CA TYR A 79 5.00 -17.09 -6.97
C TYR A 79 6.40 -16.67 -7.44
N PRO A 80 7.47 -17.04 -6.72
CA PRO A 80 8.83 -16.86 -7.20
C PRO A 80 8.97 -17.57 -8.56
N GLN A 81 9.50 -16.86 -9.56
CA GLN A 81 9.94 -17.45 -10.83
C GLN A 81 11.28 -18.14 -10.65
#